data_AF-A0A8J6GKA7-F1
#
_entry.id   AF-A0A8J6GKA7-F1
#
_cell.length_a   1.000
_cell.length_b   1.000
_cell.length_c   1.000
_cell.angle_alpha   90.00
_cell.angle_beta   90.00
_cell.angle_gamma   90.00
#
_symmetry.space_group_name_H-M   'P 1'
#
loop_
_entity.id
_entity.type
_entity.pdbx_description
1 polymer ?
#
loop_
_entity_poly.entity_id
_entity_poly.type
_entity_poly.pdbx_seq_one_letter_code
_entity_poly.pdbx_strand_id
1 'polypeptide(L)'
;MDPKQPNMMADVVKLLSAVCIVGEESILQISDSLEEVLEALTSAGEERKIDRFFPIVEGLRHNSVQLQVACMQLINALVTSPDDLDLRLHIRNEFMRCGLKEILPCTEAADVYDMLWSTVKNTRAEGYFVSILQHLLLIRNDHFIRQQYFKLIDECVSQIVLHRDGIDPDFSYRKRLDLDLGQFLAKRSTDDFEEKKVIKKRIKELKFLDPKIAQNLSIFLSSFRVPYKEIKTMILEVDETQLSESMIQNLLKHLPDEEQLNSLSQFRSDYNNLSEPEQFAVLMSNVKRLRPRLSAILFKLQFEEQVNNIKPDIMAVSTACEEIKKSNSFSKLLELVLLMGNYMNAGSRNAQTFGFDLSSLCKLKDIKSADQKTTLLHFLVDVCEEKHPDILHFVDDLAHLDKASREGDETGVMDSLLEALQSGAAFRDRRKRTPKPKGEFCACVFLGNNHREEQFLP
;
A
#
# COMPACT_ATOMS: atom_id res chain seq x y z
N MET A 1 -24.76 17.34 -14.69
CA MET A 1 -24.24 18.66 -14.26
C MET A 1 -24.89 19.76 -15.09
N ASP A 2 -25.48 20.76 -14.45
CA ASP A 2 -26.07 21.93 -15.12
C ASP A 2 -25.71 23.19 -14.32
N PRO A 3 -24.90 24.11 -14.87
CA PRO A 3 -24.50 25.37 -14.21
C PRO A 3 -25.67 26.25 -13.79
N LYS A 4 -26.85 26.06 -14.38
CA LYS A 4 -28.08 26.78 -14.01
C LYS A 4 -28.68 26.31 -12.67
N GLN A 5 -28.25 25.17 -12.16
CA GLN A 5 -28.66 24.62 -10.86
C GLN A 5 -27.45 24.50 -9.92
N PRO A 6 -26.94 25.62 -9.39
CA PRO A 6 -25.62 25.67 -8.78
C PRO A 6 -25.45 24.79 -7.54
N ASN A 7 -26.48 24.65 -6.69
CA ASN A 7 -26.40 23.82 -5.49
C ASN A 7 -26.35 22.33 -5.84
N MET A 8 -27.27 21.89 -6.70
CA MET A 8 -27.32 20.49 -7.17
C MET A 8 -26.05 20.13 -7.94
N MET A 9 -25.56 21.04 -8.79
CA MET A 9 -24.32 20.82 -9.50
C MET A 9 -23.12 20.74 -8.55
N ALA A 10 -23.04 21.59 -7.53
CA ALA A 10 -21.95 21.53 -6.55
C ALA A 10 -21.92 20.17 -5.82
N ASP A 11 -23.08 19.64 -5.43
CA ASP A 11 -23.15 18.33 -4.77
C ASP A 11 -22.73 17.19 -5.71
N VAL A 12 -23.21 17.21 -6.97
CA VAL A 12 -22.83 16.20 -7.98
C VAL A 12 -21.32 16.26 -8.28
N VAL A 13 -20.77 17.47 -8.43
CA VAL A 13 -19.35 17.68 -8.74
C VAL A 13 -18.46 17.21 -7.57
N LYS A 14 -18.87 17.43 -6.32
CA LYS A 14 -18.18 16.91 -5.13
C LYS A 14 -18.20 15.38 -5.07
N LEU A 15 -19.34 14.76 -5.37
CA LEU A 15 -19.45 13.30 -5.41
C LEU A 15 -18.56 12.70 -6.50
N LEU A 16 -18.55 13.28 -7.71
CA LEU A 16 -17.65 12.84 -8.78
C LEU A 16 -16.17 13.04 -8.41
N SER A 17 -15.85 14.13 -7.70
CA SER A 17 -14.49 14.35 -7.19
C SER A 17 -14.09 13.24 -6.21
N ALA A 18 -14.97 12.88 -5.28
CA ALA A 18 -14.72 11.79 -4.34
C ALA A 18 -14.56 10.43 -5.05
N VAL A 19 -15.35 10.14 -6.08
CA VAL A 19 -15.22 8.91 -6.88
C VAL A 19 -13.87 8.85 -7.61
N CYS A 20 -13.39 9.97 -8.16
CA CYS A 20 -12.09 10.07 -8.82
C CYS A 20 -10.91 9.94 -7.84
N ILE A 21 -11.13 10.15 -6.54
CA ILE A 21 -10.08 10.15 -5.50
C ILE A 21 -10.06 8.81 -4.72
N VAL A 22 -11.23 8.26 -4.39
CA VAL A 22 -11.39 7.10 -3.48
C VAL A 22 -11.35 5.76 -4.22
N GLY A 23 -11.63 5.74 -5.54
CA GLY A 23 -11.74 4.51 -6.32
C GLY A 23 -10.49 3.62 -6.36
N GLU A 24 -9.34 4.10 -5.88
CA GLU A 24 -8.08 3.34 -5.83
C GLU A 24 -7.94 2.41 -4.61
N GLU A 25 -8.71 2.58 -3.53
CA GLU A 25 -8.46 1.87 -2.25
C GLU A 25 -9.30 0.59 -2.01
N SER A 26 -10.30 0.29 -2.84
CA SER A 26 -11.12 -0.92 -2.67
C SER A 26 -10.53 -2.14 -3.41
N ILE A 27 -10.17 -3.17 -2.63
CA ILE A 27 -9.52 -4.45 -2.99
C ILE A 27 -10.25 -5.30 -4.07
N LEU A 28 -11.38 -4.84 -4.61
CA LEU A 28 -12.14 -5.51 -5.67
C LEU A 28 -12.12 -4.67 -6.95
N GLN A 29 -11.23 -5.00 -7.90
CA GLN A 29 -11.31 -4.65 -9.33
C GLN A 29 -12.06 -3.34 -9.69
N ILE A 30 -11.60 -2.18 -9.21
CA ILE A 30 -11.97 -0.87 -9.77
C ILE A 30 -10.66 -0.18 -10.18
N SER A 31 -10.05 -0.64 -11.27
CA SER A 31 -8.95 0.09 -11.92
C SER A 31 -9.47 1.24 -12.80
N ASP A 32 -10.79 1.43 -12.90
CA ASP A 32 -11.40 2.15 -14.01
C ASP A 32 -12.32 3.32 -13.56
N SER A 33 -12.34 3.73 -12.28
CA SER A 33 -13.29 4.75 -11.80
C SER A 33 -13.10 6.13 -12.45
N LEU A 34 -11.86 6.53 -12.73
CA LEU A 34 -11.56 7.76 -13.46
C LEU A 34 -11.96 7.65 -14.94
N GLU A 35 -11.72 6.49 -15.56
CA GLU A 35 -12.09 6.22 -16.95
C GLU A 35 -13.61 6.24 -17.12
N GLU A 36 -14.36 5.61 -16.21
CA GLU A 36 -15.82 5.64 -16.17
C GLU A 36 -16.37 7.07 -16.02
N VAL A 37 -15.76 7.89 -15.16
CA VAL A 37 -16.16 9.31 -15.03
C VAL A 37 -15.87 10.06 -16.32
N LEU A 38 -14.69 9.89 -16.92
CA LEU A 38 -14.33 10.54 -18.19
C LEU A 38 -15.24 10.08 -19.35
N GLU A 39 -15.61 8.81 -19.41
CA GLU A 39 -16.53 8.25 -20.40
C GLU A 39 -17.93 8.83 -20.19
N ALA A 40 -18.46 8.84 -18.96
CA ALA A 40 -19.76 9.42 -18.65
C ALA A 40 -19.83 10.92 -18.98
N LEU A 41 -18.75 11.67 -18.71
CA LEU A 41 -18.63 13.08 -19.12
C LEU A 41 -18.65 13.22 -20.64
N THR A 42 -17.95 12.34 -21.34
CA THR A 42 -17.89 12.32 -22.80
C THR A 42 -19.26 12.03 -23.41
N SER A 43 -19.94 10.97 -22.97
CA SER A 43 -21.30 10.63 -23.42
C SER A 43 -22.30 11.76 -23.15
N ALA A 44 -22.24 12.39 -21.97
CA ALA A 44 -23.11 13.51 -21.63
C ALA A 44 -22.82 14.77 -22.49
N GLY A 45 -21.55 15.00 -22.85
CA GLY A 45 -21.14 16.06 -23.76
C GLY A 45 -21.66 15.83 -25.18
N GLU A 46 -21.51 14.60 -25.69
CA GLU A 46 -21.99 14.18 -27.01
C GLU A 46 -23.51 14.32 -27.14
N GLU A 47 -24.27 13.86 -26.14
CA GLU A 47 -25.74 13.97 -26.11
C GLU A 47 -26.18 15.44 -26.22
N ARG A 48 -25.44 16.34 -25.57
CA ARG A 48 -25.74 17.78 -25.50
C ARG A 48 -25.05 18.60 -26.59
N LYS A 49 -24.19 17.98 -27.42
CA LYS A 49 -23.34 18.63 -28.43
C LYS A 49 -22.48 19.77 -27.87
N ILE A 50 -21.90 19.54 -26.70
CA ILE A 50 -20.97 20.46 -26.05
C ILE A 50 -19.70 19.71 -25.65
N ASP A 51 -18.59 20.42 -25.47
CA ASP A 51 -17.38 19.81 -24.93
C ASP A 51 -17.65 19.24 -23.53
N ARG A 52 -17.12 18.05 -23.24
CA ARG A 52 -17.41 17.31 -22.00
C ARG A 52 -17.09 18.08 -20.72
N PHE A 53 -16.09 18.96 -20.77
CA PHE A 53 -15.66 19.79 -19.64
C PHE A 53 -16.30 21.18 -19.61
N PHE A 54 -17.02 21.58 -20.67
CA PHE A 54 -17.65 22.90 -20.75
C PHE A 54 -18.57 23.22 -19.55
N PRO A 55 -19.46 22.32 -19.10
CA PRO A 55 -20.30 22.60 -17.92
C PRO A 55 -19.50 22.88 -16.65
N ILE A 56 -18.36 22.21 -16.46
CA ILE A 56 -17.51 22.37 -15.27
C ILE A 56 -16.84 23.76 -15.30
N VAL A 57 -16.31 24.16 -16.46
CA VAL A 57 -15.68 25.47 -16.67
C VAL A 57 -16.70 26.61 -16.53
N GLU A 58 -17.91 26.45 -17.06
CA GLU A 58 -19.00 27.41 -16.84
C GLU A 58 -19.37 27.55 -15.36
N GLY A 59 -19.31 26.46 -14.60
CA GLY A 59 -19.52 26.49 -13.15
C GLY A 59 -18.53 27.40 -12.41
N LEU A 60 -17.29 27.54 -12.90
CA LEU A 60 -16.30 28.47 -12.35
C LEU A 60 -16.63 29.94 -12.62
N ARG A 61 -17.38 30.24 -13.70
CA ARG A 61 -17.83 31.60 -14.03
C ARG A 61 -19.05 32.05 -13.21
N HIS A 62 -19.66 31.14 -12.45
CA HIS A 62 -20.83 31.44 -11.63
C HIS A 62 -20.44 32.20 -10.35
N ASN A 63 -21.30 33.10 -9.87
CA ASN A 63 -21.09 33.87 -8.63
C ASN A 63 -21.10 33.04 -7.32
N SER A 64 -21.28 31.71 -7.40
CA SER A 64 -21.40 30.86 -6.22
C SER A 64 -20.02 30.32 -5.86
N VAL A 65 -19.45 30.82 -4.77
CA VAL A 65 -18.14 30.36 -4.26
C VAL A 65 -18.15 28.85 -4.00
N GLN A 66 -19.27 28.30 -3.53
CA GLN A 66 -19.40 26.85 -3.27
C GLN A 66 -19.32 26.03 -4.57
N LEU A 67 -19.94 26.50 -5.64
CA LEU A 67 -19.86 25.86 -6.95
C LEU A 67 -18.46 26.03 -7.56
N GLN A 68 -17.86 27.21 -7.42
CA GLN A 68 -16.50 27.47 -7.91
C GLN A 68 -15.48 26.55 -7.25
N VAL A 69 -15.54 26.41 -5.92
CA VAL A 69 -14.68 25.50 -5.16
C VAL A 69 -14.91 24.05 -5.59
N ALA A 70 -16.18 23.61 -5.70
CA ALA A 70 -16.49 22.24 -6.14
C ALA A 70 -15.96 21.96 -7.55
N CYS A 71 -16.18 22.86 -8.52
CA CYS A 71 -15.68 22.71 -9.88
C CYS A 71 -14.16 22.66 -9.93
N MET A 72 -13.48 23.50 -9.14
CA MET A 72 -12.02 23.46 -9.05
C MET A 72 -11.51 22.15 -8.41
N GLN A 73 -12.21 21.64 -7.39
CA GLN A 73 -11.89 20.33 -6.79
C GLN A 73 -12.00 19.19 -7.81
N LEU A 74 -13.05 19.17 -8.65
CA LEU A 74 -13.21 18.16 -9.69
C LEU A 74 -12.16 18.30 -10.80
N ILE A 75 -11.83 19.53 -11.20
CA ILE A 75 -10.74 19.77 -12.17
C ILE A 75 -9.43 19.22 -11.62
N ASN A 76 -9.11 19.52 -10.36
CA ASN A 76 -7.91 19.00 -9.71
C ASN A 76 -7.94 17.48 -9.69
N ALA A 77 -9.03 16.86 -9.21
CA ALA A 77 -9.17 15.40 -9.20
C ALA A 77 -8.93 14.79 -10.60
N LEU A 78 -9.60 15.29 -11.65
CA LEU A 78 -9.44 14.75 -13.00
C LEU A 78 -8.04 14.97 -13.61
N VAL A 79 -7.35 16.06 -13.26
CA VAL A 79 -6.01 16.37 -13.78
C VAL A 79 -4.91 15.68 -12.98
N THR A 80 -5.12 15.41 -11.69
CA THR A 80 -4.11 14.82 -10.81
C THR A 80 -4.28 13.34 -10.55
N SER A 81 -5.48 12.78 -10.73
CA SER A 81 -5.73 11.34 -10.53
C SER A 81 -4.99 10.44 -11.53
N PRO A 82 -4.86 10.75 -12.84
CA PRO A 82 -4.19 9.82 -13.75
C PRO A 82 -2.66 9.77 -13.53
N ASP A 83 -2.10 8.56 -13.43
CA ASP A 83 -0.65 8.33 -13.30
C ASP A 83 0.12 8.72 -14.58
N ASP A 84 -0.51 8.57 -15.74
CA ASP A 84 0.11 8.89 -17.04
C ASP A 84 0.20 10.40 -17.28
N LEU A 85 1.42 10.91 -17.40
CA LEU A 85 1.68 12.34 -17.59
C LEU A 85 1.11 12.88 -18.91
N ASP A 86 1.12 12.09 -19.98
CA ASP A 86 0.64 12.56 -21.28
C ASP A 86 -0.90 12.69 -21.25
N LEU A 87 -1.59 11.82 -20.52
CA LEU A 87 -3.02 11.92 -20.20
C LEU A 87 -3.34 13.12 -19.30
N ARG A 88 -2.55 13.36 -18.24
CA ARG A 88 -2.69 14.57 -17.40
C ARG A 88 -2.57 15.86 -18.22
N LEU A 89 -1.56 15.93 -19.09
CA LEU A 89 -1.37 17.06 -20.00
C LEU A 89 -2.51 17.19 -21.02
N HIS A 90 -3.03 16.07 -21.52
CA HIS A 90 -4.16 16.07 -22.44
C HIS A 90 -5.41 16.66 -21.79
N ILE A 91 -5.81 16.16 -20.61
CA ILE A 91 -6.98 16.61 -19.86
C ILE A 91 -6.83 18.10 -19.51
N ARG A 92 -5.65 18.53 -19.03
CA ARG A 92 -5.37 19.93 -18.72
C ARG A 92 -5.52 20.83 -19.94
N ASN A 93 -4.95 20.43 -21.08
CA ASN A 93 -5.05 21.20 -22.33
C ASN A 93 -6.50 21.28 -22.82
N GLU A 94 -7.31 20.25 -22.59
CA GLU A 94 -8.73 20.23 -22.95
C GLU A 94 -9.53 21.22 -22.08
N PHE A 95 -9.31 21.24 -20.76
CA PHE A 95 -9.89 22.27 -19.88
C PHE A 95 -9.51 23.70 -20.32
N MET A 96 -8.25 23.91 -20.73
CA MET A 96 -7.79 25.20 -21.26
C MET A 96 -8.54 25.61 -22.53
N ARG A 97 -8.81 24.65 -23.44
CA ARG A 97 -9.63 24.89 -24.66
C ARG A 97 -11.10 25.17 -24.34
N CYS A 98 -11.63 24.57 -23.27
CA CYS A 98 -13.00 24.80 -22.80
C CYS A 98 -13.20 26.17 -22.13
N GLY A 99 -12.18 27.04 -22.10
CA GLY A 99 -12.30 28.41 -21.61
C GLY A 99 -11.74 28.66 -20.21
N LEU A 100 -11.08 27.66 -19.58
CA LEU A 100 -10.44 27.85 -18.27
C LEU A 100 -9.34 28.92 -18.31
N LYS A 101 -8.69 29.07 -19.47
CA LYS A 101 -7.64 30.07 -19.74
C LYS A 101 -8.09 31.52 -19.48
N GLU A 102 -9.37 31.83 -19.68
CA GLU A 102 -9.90 33.18 -19.48
C GLU A 102 -10.26 33.46 -18.01
N ILE A 103 -10.45 32.40 -17.22
CA ILE A 103 -10.81 32.46 -15.79
C ILE A 103 -9.56 32.49 -14.92
N LEU A 104 -8.53 31.75 -15.33
CA LEU A 104 -7.19 31.76 -14.74
C LEU A 104 -6.27 32.54 -15.70
N PRO A 105 -6.08 33.87 -15.53
CA PRO A 105 -5.34 34.72 -16.48
C PRO A 105 -3.84 34.41 -16.60
N CYS A 106 -3.37 33.31 -16.00
CA CYS A 106 -2.02 32.78 -16.08
C CYS A 106 -1.76 32.14 -17.45
N THR A 107 -1.66 32.96 -18.50
CA THR A 107 -1.44 32.44 -19.86
C THR A 107 0.03 32.39 -20.23
N GLU A 108 0.85 33.23 -19.58
CA GLU A 108 2.30 33.29 -19.79
C GLU A 108 3.06 33.13 -18.46
N ALA A 109 4.29 32.61 -18.54
CA ALA A 109 5.13 32.39 -17.36
C ALA A 109 5.42 33.69 -16.58
N ALA A 110 5.40 34.84 -17.26
CA ALA A 110 5.60 36.15 -16.65
C ALA A 110 4.46 36.53 -15.70
N ASP A 111 3.20 36.30 -16.09
CA ASP A 111 2.04 36.61 -15.26
C ASP A 111 2.02 35.78 -13.97
N VAL A 112 2.39 34.50 -14.08
CA VAL A 112 2.52 33.58 -12.94
C VAL A 112 3.62 34.04 -12.00
N TYR A 113 4.77 34.43 -12.55
CA TYR A 113 5.87 34.96 -11.75
C TYR A 113 5.47 36.24 -11.02
N ASP A 114 4.85 37.20 -11.69
CA ASP A 114 4.48 38.48 -11.10
C ASP A 114 3.45 38.32 -9.97
N MET A 115 2.48 37.43 -10.14
CA MET A 115 1.53 37.09 -9.07
C MET A 115 2.22 36.42 -7.89
N LEU A 116 3.04 35.38 -8.10
CA LEU A 116 3.78 34.70 -7.02
C LEU A 116 4.76 35.66 -6.32
N TRP A 117 5.41 36.53 -7.08
CA TRP A 117 6.30 37.53 -6.52
C TRP A 117 5.54 38.54 -5.66
N SER A 118 4.37 39.00 -6.10
CA SER A 118 3.54 39.93 -5.33
C SER A 118 3.07 39.38 -3.99
N THR A 119 2.83 38.06 -3.90
CA THR A 119 2.39 37.40 -2.66
C THR A 119 3.54 37.10 -1.71
N VAL A 120 4.74 36.87 -2.26
CA VAL A 120 5.92 36.47 -1.48
C VAL A 120 6.79 37.66 -1.07
N LYS A 121 6.80 38.75 -1.84
CA LYS A 121 7.62 39.94 -1.59
C LYS A 121 7.30 40.57 -0.23
N ASN A 122 8.34 40.95 0.51
CA ASN A 122 8.31 41.46 1.88
C ASN A 122 7.81 40.46 2.93
N THR A 123 7.82 39.16 2.62
CA THR A 123 7.50 38.11 3.60
C THR A 123 8.74 37.28 3.94
N ARG A 124 8.64 36.44 4.98
CA ARG A 124 9.70 35.48 5.33
C ARG A 124 9.94 34.42 4.24
N ALA A 125 9.00 34.26 3.30
CA ALA A 125 9.10 33.33 2.19
C ALA A 125 9.97 33.85 1.03
N GLU A 126 10.27 35.16 0.99
CA GLU A 126 10.99 35.80 -0.12
C GLU A 126 12.35 35.16 -0.41
N GLY A 127 13.15 34.91 0.62
CA GLY A 127 14.46 34.28 0.46
C GLY A 127 14.38 32.85 -0.09
N TYR A 128 13.37 32.08 0.31
CA TYR A 128 13.17 30.71 -0.18
C TYR A 128 12.73 30.70 -1.64
N PHE A 129 11.81 31.58 -2.02
CA PHE A 129 11.35 31.71 -3.41
C PHE A 129 12.49 32.11 -4.36
N VAL A 130 13.30 33.10 -3.97
CA VAL A 130 14.48 33.52 -4.74
C VAL A 130 15.49 32.37 -4.85
N SER A 131 15.75 31.66 -3.74
CA SER A 131 16.64 30.50 -3.73
C SER A 131 16.16 29.41 -4.71
N ILE A 132 14.88 29.08 -4.72
CA ILE A 132 14.31 28.10 -5.66
C ILE A 132 14.57 28.54 -7.11
N LEU A 133 14.25 29.78 -7.47
CA LEU A 133 14.47 30.29 -8.83
C LEU A 133 15.96 30.27 -9.22
N GLN A 134 16.86 30.60 -8.29
CA GLN A 134 18.31 30.53 -8.53
C GLN A 134 18.76 29.08 -8.82
N HIS A 135 18.28 28.09 -8.08
CA HIS A 135 18.60 26.69 -8.36
C HIS A 135 18.01 26.22 -9.70
N LEU A 136 16.82 26.68 -10.08
CA LEU A 136 16.23 26.39 -11.39
C LEU A 136 17.04 26.99 -12.55
N LEU A 137 17.68 28.16 -12.36
CA LEU A 137 18.58 28.76 -13.34
C LEU A 137 19.88 27.93 -13.55
N LEU A 138 20.28 27.13 -12.56
CA LEU A 138 21.47 26.26 -12.66
C LEU A 138 21.21 24.99 -13.48
N ILE A 139 19.96 24.72 -13.87
CA ILE A 139 19.62 23.58 -14.73
C ILE A 139 20.24 23.82 -16.12
N ARG A 140 21.12 22.90 -16.52
CA ARG A 140 21.86 22.94 -17.79
C ARG A 140 20.90 23.12 -18.98
N ASN A 141 21.36 23.83 -20.00
CA ASN A 141 20.60 24.19 -21.20
C ASN A 141 20.53 23.05 -22.23
N ASP A 142 20.29 21.84 -21.72
CA ASP A 142 20.06 20.63 -22.52
C ASP A 142 18.56 20.45 -22.68
N HIS A 143 18.05 20.56 -23.90
CA HIS A 143 16.61 20.61 -24.16
C HIS A 143 15.86 19.36 -23.65
N PHE A 144 16.49 18.19 -23.73
CA PHE A 144 15.88 16.92 -23.34
C PHE A 144 15.97 16.68 -21.83
N ILE A 145 17.15 16.87 -21.25
CA ILE A 145 17.38 16.64 -19.82
C ILE A 145 16.67 17.72 -18.98
N ARG A 146 16.66 18.96 -19.45
CA ARG A 146 15.95 20.06 -18.79
C ARG A 146 14.46 19.77 -18.65
N GLN A 147 13.82 19.24 -19.69
CA GLN A 147 12.42 18.85 -19.64
C GLN A 147 12.19 17.79 -18.55
N GLN A 148 13.10 16.84 -18.38
CA GLN A 148 13.01 15.82 -17.32
C GLN A 148 13.15 16.41 -15.91
N TYR A 149 14.08 17.35 -15.70
CA TYR A 149 14.18 18.05 -14.42
C TYR A 149 12.89 18.79 -14.08
N PHE A 150 12.33 19.54 -15.03
CA PHE A 150 11.08 20.28 -14.79
C PHE A 150 9.88 19.36 -14.59
N LYS A 151 9.83 18.19 -15.23
CA LYS A 151 8.82 17.15 -14.95
C LYS A 151 8.93 16.60 -13.52
N LEU A 152 10.15 16.33 -13.03
CA LEU A 152 10.36 15.89 -11.65
C LEU A 152 9.97 16.97 -10.65
N ILE A 153 10.33 18.22 -10.93
CA ILE A 153 9.97 19.38 -10.10
C ILE A 153 8.46 19.56 -10.06
N ASP A 154 7.78 19.44 -11.21
CA ASP A 154 6.32 19.52 -11.31
C ASP A 154 5.64 18.45 -10.45
N GLU A 155 6.11 17.21 -10.51
CA GLU A 155 5.62 16.10 -9.68
C GLU A 155 5.82 16.37 -8.18
N CYS A 156 7.02 16.83 -7.78
CA CYS A 156 7.30 17.21 -6.40
C CYS A 156 6.38 18.34 -5.91
N VAL A 157 6.22 19.39 -6.71
CA VAL A 157 5.38 20.55 -6.36
C VAL A 157 3.92 20.14 -6.31
N SER A 158 3.45 19.29 -7.22
CA SER A 158 2.09 18.74 -7.20
C SER A 158 1.82 18.00 -5.89
N GLN A 159 2.70 17.09 -5.46
CA GLN A 159 2.52 16.36 -4.21
C GLN A 159 2.57 17.25 -2.95
N ILE A 160 3.29 18.38 -2.99
CA ILE A 160 3.41 19.32 -1.87
C ILE A 160 2.22 20.30 -1.82
N VAL A 161 1.77 20.80 -2.97
CA VAL A 161 0.78 21.88 -3.09
C VAL A 161 -0.65 21.34 -3.27
N LEU A 162 -0.81 20.21 -3.95
CA LEU A 162 -2.10 19.60 -4.28
C LEU A 162 -2.29 18.31 -3.46
N HIS A 163 -2.62 18.44 -2.18
CA HIS A 163 -3.00 17.29 -1.35
C HIS A 163 -4.45 16.86 -1.67
N ARG A 164 -4.69 15.54 -1.77
CA ARG A 164 -6.00 14.93 -2.11
C ARG A 164 -7.16 15.37 -1.19
N ASP A 165 -6.86 15.97 -0.03
CA ASP A 165 -7.84 16.33 1.00
C ASP A 165 -8.04 17.85 1.16
N GLY A 166 -7.32 18.69 0.41
CA GLY A 166 -7.47 20.15 0.46
C GLY A 166 -7.07 20.82 1.79
N ILE A 167 -6.32 20.12 2.65
CA ILE A 167 -5.77 20.61 3.92
C ILE A 167 -4.25 20.78 3.76
N ASP A 168 -3.67 21.81 4.40
CA ASP A 168 -2.22 22.02 4.42
C ASP A 168 -1.50 20.74 4.90
N PRO A 169 -0.48 20.25 4.16
CA PRO A 169 0.19 19.00 4.50
C PRO A 169 0.87 19.08 5.88
N ASP A 170 0.52 18.18 6.80
CA ASP A 170 1.30 17.98 8.02
C ASP A 170 2.53 17.11 7.71
N PHE A 171 3.65 17.77 7.43
CA PHE A 171 4.94 17.13 7.15
C PHE A 171 5.52 16.35 8.36
N SER A 172 4.90 16.41 9.54
CA SER A 172 5.35 15.70 10.75
C SER A 172 5.06 14.20 10.70
N TYR A 173 4.00 13.78 9.97
CA TYR A 173 3.58 12.37 9.87
C TYR A 173 4.19 11.63 8.68
N ARG A 174 4.37 12.30 7.53
CA ARG A 174 5.00 11.71 6.35
C ARG A 174 6.51 12.02 6.34
N LYS A 175 7.32 11.11 6.89
CA LYS A 175 8.80 11.19 6.80
C LYS A 175 9.37 10.96 5.38
N ARG A 176 8.53 10.87 4.33
CA ARG A 176 8.96 10.57 2.94
C ARG A 176 8.07 11.28 1.90
N LEU A 177 8.70 11.93 0.91
CA LEU A 177 8.13 12.16 -0.43
C LEU A 177 8.37 10.88 -1.24
N ASP A 178 7.33 10.33 -1.86
CA ASP A 178 7.46 9.14 -2.70
C ASP A 178 7.59 9.58 -4.17
N LEU A 179 8.83 9.58 -4.66
CA LEU A 179 9.18 10.03 -6.02
C LEU A 179 9.68 8.82 -6.82
N ASP A 180 8.89 8.35 -7.78
CA ASP A 180 9.31 7.32 -8.74
C ASP A 180 10.31 7.91 -9.75
N LEU A 181 11.59 7.86 -9.39
CA LEU A 181 12.71 8.24 -10.26
C LEU A 181 12.96 7.23 -11.40
N GLY A 182 12.26 6.08 -11.41
CA GLY A 182 12.42 5.02 -12.40
C GLY A 182 12.08 5.48 -13.82
N GLN A 183 10.99 6.25 -13.97
CA GLN A 183 10.54 6.74 -15.27
C GLN A 183 11.50 7.77 -15.91
N PHE A 184 12.19 8.56 -15.08
CA PHE A 184 13.17 9.56 -15.53
C PHE A 184 14.47 8.95 -16.06
N LEU A 185 14.80 7.73 -15.63
CA LEU A 185 15.98 7.00 -16.07
C LEU A 185 15.74 6.15 -17.33
N ALA A 186 14.48 5.84 -17.65
CA ALA A 186 14.09 5.00 -18.77
C ALA A 186 14.16 5.69 -20.14
N LYS A 187 13.96 7.01 -20.21
CA LYS A 187 13.97 7.77 -21.49
C LYS A 187 15.34 8.28 -21.93
N ARG A 188 16.41 8.04 -21.15
CA ARG A 188 17.77 8.50 -21.47
C ARG A 188 18.54 7.58 -22.44
N SER A 189 17.88 6.58 -23.03
CA SER A 189 18.50 5.56 -23.88
C SER A 189 18.06 5.58 -25.34
N THR A 190 17.59 6.72 -25.85
CA THR A 190 17.45 6.97 -27.29
C THR A 190 17.87 8.41 -27.58
N ASP A 191 18.92 8.58 -28.38
CA ASP A 191 19.41 9.84 -28.95
C ASP A 191 20.15 10.81 -28.00
N ASP A 192 21.41 10.51 -27.67
CA ASP A 192 22.59 11.35 -28.04
C ASP A 192 23.85 10.83 -27.32
N PHE A 193 24.66 10.03 -28.02
CA PHE A 193 26.06 9.74 -27.63
C PHE A 193 26.91 9.44 -28.87
N GLU A 194 26.79 10.29 -29.89
CA GLU A 194 27.81 10.41 -30.94
C GLU A 194 28.77 11.55 -30.54
N GLU A 195 30.06 11.23 -30.52
CA GLU A 195 31.21 12.13 -30.34
C GLU A 195 31.62 12.58 -28.93
N LYS A 196 32.25 11.65 -28.18
CA LYS A 196 33.71 11.70 -27.91
C LYS A 196 34.26 10.41 -27.28
N LYS A 197 34.61 9.50 -28.20
CA LYS A 197 35.78 8.60 -28.26
C LYS A 197 36.13 7.63 -27.10
N VAL A 198 35.94 6.35 -27.46
CA VAL A 198 36.72 5.13 -27.13
C VAL A 198 36.30 4.36 -25.87
N ILE A 199 35.30 3.48 -26.01
CA ILE A 199 35.44 2.01 -26.08
C ILE A 199 34.10 1.46 -26.62
N LYS A 200 34.09 0.96 -27.86
CA LYS A 200 32.99 0.11 -28.34
C LYS A 200 33.01 -1.18 -27.52
N LYS A 201 32.16 -1.31 -26.49
CA LYS A 201 31.78 -2.64 -26.00
C LYS A 201 30.98 -3.28 -27.15
N ARG A 202 31.57 -4.27 -27.81
CA ARG A 202 30.84 -5.17 -28.72
C ARG A 202 29.59 -5.66 -27.98
N ILE A 203 28.42 -5.54 -28.57
CA ILE A 203 27.23 -6.26 -28.11
C ILE A 203 27.62 -7.74 -28.20
N LYS A 204 27.77 -8.38 -27.04
CA LYS A 204 28.13 -9.79 -26.96
C LYS A 204 26.84 -10.58 -27.11
N GLU A 205 26.82 -11.48 -28.09
CA GLU A 205 25.68 -12.35 -28.32
C GLU A 205 25.41 -13.22 -27.09
N LEU A 206 24.12 -13.45 -26.83
CA LEU A 206 23.66 -14.40 -25.83
C LEU A 206 24.03 -15.81 -26.31
N LYS A 207 24.75 -16.57 -25.50
CA LYS A 207 25.30 -17.87 -25.90
C LYS A 207 24.59 -19.06 -25.24
N PHE A 208 24.06 -18.87 -24.03
CA PHE A 208 23.68 -20.00 -23.16
C PHE A 208 22.36 -19.82 -22.41
N LEU A 209 22.05 -18.60 -21.94
CA LEU A 209 20.79 -18.36 -21.25
C LEU A 209 19.63 -18.31 -22.25
N ASP A 210 18.45 -18.77 -21.80
CA ASP A 210 17.22 -18.56 -22.55
C ASP A 210 16.96 -17.05 -22.72
N PRO A 211 16.53 -16.58 -23.91
CA PRO A 211 16.29 -15.17 -24.18
C PRO A 211 15.36 -14.49 -23.16
N LYS A 212 14.34 -15.19 -22.66
CA LYS A 212 13.37 -14.64 -21.69
C LYS A 212 14.00 -14.49 -20.31
N ILE A 213 14.79 -15.48 -19.86
CA ILE A 213 15.53 -15.40 -18.59
C ILE A 213 16.59 -14.30 -18.66
N ALA A 214 17.33 -14.24 -19.77
CA ALA A 214 18.35 -13.23 -19.99
C ALA A 214 17.77 -11.81 -20.03
N GLN A 215 16.61 -11.63 -20.67
CA GLN A 215 15.90 -10.35 -20.69
C GLN A 215 15.42 -9.95 -19.29
N ASN A 216 14.79 -10.86 -18.54
CA ASN A 216 14.33 -10.58 -17.17
C ASN A 216 15.48 -10.22 -16.23
N LEU A 217 16.61 -10.95 -16.32
CA LEU A 217 17.81 -10.62 -15.56
C LEU A 217 18.40 -9.28 -16.00
N SER A 218 18.39 -8.96 -17.29
CA SER A 218 18.87 -7.67 -17.78
C SER A 218 18.02 -6.51 -17.26
N ILE A 219 16.69 -6.67 -17.24
CA ILE A 219 15.76 -5.71 -16.64
C ILE A 219 16.07 -5.53 -15.14
N PHE A 220 16.19 -6.62 -14.39
CA PHE A 220 16.56 -6.58 -12.97
C PHE A 220 17.93 -5.90 -12.71
N LEU A 221 18.96 -6.23 -13.49
CA LEU A 221 20.31 -5.67 -13.32
C LEU A 221 20.35 -4.19 -13.68
N SER A 222 19.58 -3.78 -14.69
CA SER A 222 19.48 -2.38 -15.14
C SER A 222 18.71 -1.48 -14.17
N SER A 223 17.74 -2.01 -13.42
CA SER A 223 17.04 -1.27 -12.37
C SER A 223 17.89 -1.14 -11.11
N PHE A 224 18.62 -2.19 -10.73
CA PHE A 224 19.36 -2.21 -9.46
C PHE A 224 20.73 -1.50 -9.54
N ARG A 225 21.41 -1.52 -10.70
CA ARG A 225 22.67 -0.77 -10.99
C ARG A 225 23.82 -0.95 -9.98
N VAL A 226 23.80 -2.00 -9.18
CA VAL A 226 24.89 -2.37 -8.27
C VAL A 226 25.88 -3.30 -8.98
N PRO A 227 27.21 -3.13 -8.80
CA PRO A 227 28.19 -4.08 -9.30
C PRO A 227 27.88 -5.52 -8.89
N TYR A 228 27.94 -6.47 -9.83
CA TYR A 228 27.56 -7.87 -9.59
C TYR A 228 28.34 -8.53 -8.44
N LYS A 229 29.59 -8.09 -8.23
CA LYS A 229 30.41 -8.53 -7.09
C LYS A 229 29.84 -8.07 -5.76
N GLU A 230 29.32 -6.84 -5.69
CA GLU A 230 28.67 -6.31 -4.50
C GLU A 230 27.35 -7.04 -4.21
N ILE A 231 26.55 -7.34 -5.24
CA ILE A 231 25.34 -8.19 -5.08
C ILE A 231 25.69 -9.54 -4.44
N LYS A 232 26.76 -10.17 -4.92
CA LYS A 232 27.27 -11.42 -4.33
C LYS A 232 27.70 -11.22 -2.88
N THR A 233 28.41 -10.13 -2.56
CA THR A 233 28.85 -9.83 -1.19
C THR A 233 27.65 -9.62 -0.26
N MET A 234 26.65 -8.82 -0.67
CA MET A 234 25.43 -8.59 0.10
C MET A 234 24.70 -9.90 0.43
N ILE A 235 24.59 -10.82 -0.54
CA ILE A 235 23.97 -12.14 -0.32
C ILE A 235 24.83 -13.04 0.59
N LEU A 236 26.15 -12.93 0.51
CA LEU A 236 27.05 -13.71 1.36
C LEU A 236 27.04 -13.24 2.81
N GLU A 237 26.99 -11.93 3.02
CA GLU A 237 27.03 -11.25 4.32
C GLU A 237 25.65 -11.03 4.94
N VAL A 238 24.57 -11.15 4.15
CA VAL A 238 23.19 -10.88 4.58
C VAL A 238 23.07 -9.44 5.08
N ASP A 239 23.40 -8.48 4.21
CA ASP A 239 23.29 -7.06 4.54
C ASP A 239 21.82 -6.61 4.51
N GLU A 240 21.19 -6.59 5.68
CA GLU A 240 19.78 -6.18 5.89
C GLU A 240 19.50 -4.73 5.48
N THR A 241 20.53 -3.89 5.34
CA THR A 241 20.35 -2.46 4.99
C THR A 241 20.24 -2.23 3.49
N GLN A 242 20.82 -3.12 2.69
CA GLN A 242 20.89 -3.01 1.23
C GLN A 242 20.00 -4.03 0.52
N LEU A 243 19.70 -5.17 1.16
CA LEU A 243 18.84 -6.20 0.59
C LEU A 243 17.37 -5.86 0.84
N SER A 244 16.61 -5.65 -0.24
CA SER A 244 15.15 -5.53 -0.18
C SER A 244 14.46 -6.87 -0.44
N GLU A 245 13.25 -7.02 0.08
CA GLU A 245 12.39 -8.18 -0.17
C GLU A 245 12.17 -8.41 -1.66
N SER A 246 11.78 -7.35 -2.39
CA SER A 246 11.54 -7.38 -3.83
C SER A 246 12.77 -7.81 -4.62
N MET A 247 13.98 -7.43 -4.18
CA MET A 247 15.21 -7.86 -4.81
C MET A 247 15.39 -9.37 -4.67
N ILE A 248 15.20 -9.92 -3.48
CA ILE A 248 15.38 -11.35 -3.23
C ILE A 248 14.30 -12.18 -3.95
N GLN A 249 13.04 -11.72 -3.97
CA GLN A 249 11.96 -12.36 -4.72
C GLN A 249 12.24 -12.39 -6.22
N ASN A 250 12.70 -11.27 -6.79
CA ASN A 250 13.08 -11.20 -8.20
C ASN A 250 14.27 -12.12 -8.53
N LEU A 251 15.26 -12.19 -7.64
CA LEU A 251 16.36 -13.14 -7.77
C LEU A 251 15.85 -14.58 -7.75
N LEU A 252 14.99 -14.95 -6.80
CA LEU A 252 14.42 -16.30 -6.72
C LEU A 252 13.60 -16.67 -7.97
N LYS A 253 12.84 -15.71 -8.52
CA LYS A 253 11.96 -15.90 -9.68
C LYS A 253 12.73 -15.96 -11.01
N HIS A 254 13.78 -15.17 -11.16
CA HIS A 254 14.45 -14.96 -12.45
C HIS A 254 15.83 -15.62 -12.55
N LEU A 255 16.39 -16.15 -11.46
CA LEU A 255 17.63 -16.91 -11.54
C LEU A 255 17.41 -18.28 -12.20
N PRO A 256 18.32 -18.71 -13.10
CA PRO A 256 18.34 -20.05 -13.66
C PRO A 256 18.42 -21.12 -12.56
N ASP A 257 17.99 -22.33 -12.89
CA ASP A 257 18.10 -23.47 -11.96
C ASP A 257 19.56 -23.85 -11.70
N GLU A 258 19.81 -24.59 -10.61
CA GLU A 258 21.18 -24.95 -10.20
C GLU A 258 21.95 -25.70 -11.29
N GLU A 259 21.29 -26.54 -12.08
CA GLU A 259 21.91 -27.27 -13.20
C GLU A 259 22.40 -26.33 -14.32
N GLN A 260 21.59 -25.32 -14.67
CA GLN A 260 21.95 -24.31 -15.66
C GLN A 260 23.06 -23.39 -15.14
N LEU A 261 23.01 -23.00 -13.87
CA LEU A 261 24.09 -22.23 -13.23
C LEU A 261 25.41 -23.00 -13.19
N ASN A 262 25.36 -24.31 -12.90
CA ASN A 262 26.54 -25.17 -12.89
C ASN A 262 27.14 -25.31 -14.31
N SER A 263 26.29 -25.40 -15.33
CA SER A 263 26.72 -25.45 -16.73
C SER A 263 27.39 -24.13 -17.15
N LEU A 264 26.83 -22.99 -16.75
CA LEU A 264 27.42 -21.66 -16.98
C LEU A 264 28.77 -21.47 -16.27
N SER A 265 28.95 -22.11 -15.11
CA SER A 265 30.20 -22.01 -14.34
C SER A 265 31.44 -22.53 -15.09
N GLN A 266 31.26 -23.35 -16.13
CA GLN A 266 32.34 -23.87 -16.97
C GLN A 266 32.96 -22.79 -17.87
N PHE A 267 32.23 -21.70 -18.14
CA PHE A 267 32.65 -20.60 -19.03
C PHE A 267 33.33 -19.44 -18.29
N ARG A 268 33.81 -19.67 -17.05
CA ARG A 268 34.52 -18.64 -16.26
C ARG A 268 35.74 -18.05 -16.98
N SER A 269 36.43 -18.84 -17.80
CA SER A 269 37.57 -18.39 -18.60
C SER A 269 37.17 -17.37 -19.68
N ASP A 270 35.92 -17.43 -20.16
CA ASP A 270 35.39 -16.54 -21.20
C ASP A 270 34.51 -15.41 -20.64
N TYR A 271 34.59 -15.15 -19.32
CA TYR A 271 33.75 -14.17 -18.61
C TYR A 271 33.68 -12.80 -19.31
N ASN A 272 34.83 -12.32 -19.79
CA ASN A 272 34.95 -11.03 -20.47
C ASN A 272 34.33 -11.01 -21.87
N ASN A 273 33.80 -12.12 -22.40
CA ASN A 273 33.10 -12.22 -23.68
C ASN A 273 31.64 -12.66 -23.55
N LEU A 274 31.14 -12.88 -22.33
CA LEU A 274 29.73 -13.19 -22.05
C LEU A 274 28.85 -11.92 -22.01
N SER A 275 27.56 -12.08 -22.28
CA SER A 275 26.56 -11.02 -22.08
C SER A 275 26.41 -10.64 -20.60
N GLU A 276 25.85 -9.46 -20.29
CA GLU A 276 25.64 -9.01 -18.90
C GLU A 276 24.85 -9.99 -18.00
N PRO A 277 23.71 -10.55 -18.43
CA PRO A 277 22.96 -11.53 -17.62
C PRO A 277 23.74 -12.84 -17.40
N GLU A 278 24.55 -13.27 -18.38
CA GLU A 278 25.40 -14.46 -18.25
C GLU A 278 26.58 -14.22 -17.31
N GLN A 279 27.21 -13.03 -17.36
CA GLN A 279 28.23 -12.63 -16.39
C GLN A 279 27.69 -12.65 -14.96
N PHE A 280 26.48 -12.12 -14.76
CA PHE A 280 25.80 -12.17 -13.47
C PHE A 280 25.53 -13.62 -13.03
N ALA A 281 24.96 -14.45 -13.91
CA ALA A 281 24.69 -15.85 -13.61
C ALA A 281 25.97 -16.64 -13.26
N VAL A 282 27.08 -16.40 -13.96
CA VAL A 282 28.39 -17.00 -13.63
C VAL A 282 28.89 -16.56 -12.26
N LEU A 283 28.75 -15.28 -11.89
CA LEU A 283 29.13 -14.82 -10.55
C LEU A 283 28.28 -15.47 -9.46
N MET A 284 26.97 -15.58 -9.69
CA MET A 284 26.01 -16.19 -8.78
C MET A 284 26.19 -17.71 -8.65
N SER A 285 26.64 -18.40 -9.71
CA SER A 285 26.99 -19.84 -9.66
C SER A 285 28.07 -20.19 -8.62
N ASN A 286 28.88 -19.20 -8.20
CA ASN A 286 29.89 -19.39 -7.17
C ASN A 286 29.31 -19.41 -5.75
N VAL A 287 28.05 -19.04 -5.57
CA VAL A 287 27.41 -18.99 -4.26
C VAL A 287 26.89 -20.39 -3.92
N LYS A 288 27.50 -21.03 -2.93
CA LYS A 288 27.06 -22.35 -2.46
C LYS A 288 25.62 -22.28 -1.93
N ARG A 289 24.78 -23.21 -2.38
CA ARG A 289 23.36 -23.33 -1.98
C ARG A 289 22.59 -22.03 -2.17
N LEU A 290 22.73 -21.42 -3.35
CA LEU A 290 22.19 -20.10 -3.64
C LEU A 290 20.68 -20.01 -3.39
N ARG A 291 19.88 -20.94 -3.93
CA ARG A 291 18.41 -20.90 -3.73
C ARG A 291 18.01 -21.04 -2.26
N PRO A 292 18.46 -22.08 -1.52
CA PRO A 292 18.17 -22.17 -0.08
C PRO A 292 18.62 -20.95 0.73
N ARG A 293 19.74 -20.32 0.34
CA ARG A 293 20.23 -19.10 0.98
C ARG A 293 19.29 -17.92 0.71
N LEU A 294 18.91 -17.68 -0.55
CA LEU A 294 17.99 -16.60 -0.92
C LEU A 294 16.63 -16.78 -0.23
N SER A 295 16.08 -17.99 -0.18
CA SER A 295 14.82 -18.26 0.54
C SER A 295 14.94 -17.96 2.04
N ALA A 296 16.06 -18.27 2.67
CA ALA A 296 16.27 -17.96 4.08
C ALA A 296 16.46 -16.44 4.35
N ILE A 297 17.10 -15.72 3.43
CA ILE A 297 17.19 -14.26 3.49
C ILE A 297 15.80 -13.65 3.34
N LEU A 298 15.01 -14.10 2.36
CA LEU A 298 13.64 -13.63 2.13
C LEU A 298 12.79 -13.81 3.38
N PHE A 299 12.81 -15.02 3.96
CA PHE A 299 12.11 -15.31 5.21
C PHE A 299 12.50 -14.34 6.33
N LYS A 300 13.79 -14.04 6.50
CA LYS A 300 14.24 -13.10 7.53
C LYS A 300 13.74 -11.68 7.30
N LEU A 301 13.72 -11.21 6.05
CA LEU A 301 13.22 -9.88 5.71
C LEU A 301 11.72 -9.76 5.98
N GLN A 302 10.95 -10.82 5.72
CA GLN A 302 9.50 -10.86 5.92
C GLN A 302 9.08 -11.22 7.36
N PHE A 303 9.99 -11.75 8.19
CA PHE A 303 9.64 -12.33 9.48
C PHE A 303 8.99 -11.33 10.44
N GLU A 304 9.55 -10.14 10.59
CA GLU A 304 9.02 -9.11 11.48
C GLU A 304 7.63 -8.66 11.04
N GLU A 305 7.41 -8.46 9.75
CA GLU A 305 6.10 -8.09 9.21
C GLU A 305 5.06 -9.20 9.45
N GLN A 306 5.40 -10.45 9.14
CA GLN A 306 4.51 -11.59 9.39
C GLN A 306 4.15 -11.73 10.87
N VAL A 307 5.12 -11.56 11.78
CA VAL A 307 4.86 -11.58 13.23
C VAL A 307 3.97 -10.41 13.65
N ASN A 308 4.23 -9.20 13.14
CA ASN A 308 3.45 -8.02 13.48
C ASN A 308 2.02 -8.06 12.93
N ASN A 309 1.79 -8.79 11.83
CA ASN A 309 0.46 -9.02 11.29
C ASN A 309 -0.35 -10.01 12.13
N ILE A 310 0.29 -11.02 12.72
CA ILE A 310 -0.38 -12.10 13.48
C ILE A 310 -0.53 -11.79 14.97
N LYS A 311 0.42 -11.03 15.54
CA LYS A 311 0.41 -10.64 16.94
C LYS A 311 -0.88 -9.95 17.41
N PRO A 312 -1.48 -8.98 16.69
CA PRO A 312 -2.71 -8.32 17.14
C PRO A 312 -3.86 -9.33 17.26
N ASP A 313 -3.98 -10.29 16.35
CA ASP A 313 -5.07 -11.29 16.36
C ASP A 313 -4.96 -12.20 17.59
N ILE A 314 -3.76 -12.72 17.86
CA ILE A 314 -3.52 -13.53 19.07
C ILE A 314 -3.84 -12.71 20.34
N MET A 315 -3.43 -11.44 20.36
CA MET A 315 -3.72 -10.56 21.48
C MET A 315 -5.22 -10.27 21.64
N ALA A 316 -5.95 -10.05 20.55
CA ALA A 316 -7.40 -9.80 20.58
C ALA A 316 -8.16 -11.02 21.08
N VAL A 317 -7.87 -12.22 20.57
CA VAL A 317 -8.49 -13.47 21.04
C VAL A 317 -8.14 -13.76 22.50
N SER A 318 -6.87 -13.61 22.88
CA SER A 318 -6.42 -13.83 24.27
C SER A 318 -7.11 -12.85 25.23
N THR A 319 -7.18 -11.58 24.86
CA THR A 319 -7.81 -10.53 25.67
C THR A 319 -9.31 -10.76 25.80
N ALA A 320 -10.01 -11.05 24.69
CA ALA A 320 -11.44 -11.37 24.72
C ALA A 320 -11.74 -12.61 25.60
N CYS A 321 -10.90 -13.64 25.54
CA CYS A 321 -11.03 -14.82 26.40
C CYS A 321 -10.83 -14.47 27.89
N GLU A 322 -9.91 -13.56 28.22
CA GLU A 322 -9.72 -13.10 29.59
C GLU A 322 -10.88 -12.23 30.08
N GLU A 323 -11.36 -11.31 29.24
CA GLU A 323 -12.50 -10.44 29.49
C GLU A 323 -13.75 -11.25 29.83
N ILE A 324 -14.10 -12.25 29.01
CA ILE A 324 -15.24 -13.16 29.27
C ILE A 324 -15.08 -13.87 30.62
N LYS A 325 -13.87 -14.36 30.94
CA LYS A 325 -13.61 -15.11 32.18
C LYS A 325 -13.63 -14.24 33.42
N LYS A 326 -13.24 -12.96 33.32
CA LYS A 326 -13.10 -12.04 34.46
C LYS A 326 -14.34 -11.16 34.66
N SER A 327 -15.23 -11.05 33.67
CA SER A 327 -16.42 -10.21 33.76
C SER A 327 -17.42 -10.76 34.78
N ASN A 328 -17.52 -10.06 35.91
CA ASN A 328 -18.52 -10.34 36.94
C ASN A 328 -19.94 -9.97 36.49
N SER A 329 -20.07 -8.90 35.72
CA SER A 329 -21.34 -8.42 35.17
C SER A 329 -21.93 -9.44 34.18
N PHE A 330 -21.11 -9.98 33.27
CA PHE A 330 -21.52 -11.07 32.36
C PHE A 330 -21.86 -12.35 33.13
N SER A 331 -21.08 -12.70 34.16
CA SER A 331 -21.38 -13.87 35.00
C SER A 331 -22.76 -13.75 35.68
N LYS A 332 -23.08 -12.58 36.25
CA LYS A 332 -24.41 -12.31 36.83
C LYS A 332 -25.54 -12.35 35.80
N LEU A 333 -25.29 -11.88 34.57
CA LEU A 333 -26.25 -11.99 33.47
C LEU A 333 -26.60 -13.46 33.20
N LEU A 334 -25.59 -14.33 33.14
CA LEU A 334 -25.79 -15.78 32.93
C LEU A 334 -26.59 -16.41 34.07
N GLU A 335 -26.35 -16.01 35.32
CA GLU A 335 -27.15 -16.46 36.48
C GLU A 335 -28.62 -16.06 36.36
N LEU A 336 -28.89 -14.83 35.92
CA LEU A 336 -30.25 -14.32 35.72
C LEU A 336 -30.98 -15.07 34.60
N VAL A 337 -30.28 -15.30 33.47
CA VAL A 337 -30.80 -16.11 32.37
C VAL A 337 -31.08 -17.54 32.82
N LEU A 338 -30.20 -18.13 33.63
CA LEU A 338 -30.40 -19.48 34.19
C LEU A 338 -31.62 -19.53 35.12
N LEU A 339 -31.79 -18.52 35.99
CA LEU A 339 -32.93 -18.42 36.89
C LEU A 339 -34.25 -18.33 36.11
N MET A 340 -34.30 -17.44 35.11
CA MET A 340 -35.49 -17.27 34.26
C MET A 340 -35.79 -18.55 33.47
N GLY A 341 -34.75 -19.17 32.88
CA GLY A 341 -34.88 -20.44 32.16
C GLY A 341 -35.41 -21.57 33.04
N ASN A 342 -34.91 -21.71 34.27
CA ASN A 342 -35.38 -22.71 35.23
C ASN A 342 -36.82 -22.49 35.68
N TYR A 343 -37.21 -21.22 35.87
CA TYR A 343 -38.59 -20.87 36.21
C TYR A 343 -39.56 -21.18 35.07
N MET A 344 -39.22 -20.76 33.84
CA MET A 344 -40.08 -20.94 32.66
C MET A 344 -40.20 -22.42 32.24
N ASN A 345 -39.15 -23.21 32.42
CA ASN A 345 -39.12 -24.62 32.04
C ASN A 345 -39.57 -25.57 33.16
N ALA A 346 -40.15 -25.04 34.25
CA ALA A 346 -40.64 -25.85 35.37
C ALA A 346 -41.61 -26.94 34.89
N GLY A 347 -41.35 -28.19 35.30
CA GLY A 347 -42.15 -29.37 34.90
C GLY A 347 -41.80 -29.96 33.52
N SER A 348 -40.85 -29.38 32.79
CA SER A 348 -40.30 -29.97 31.56
C SER A 348 -39.06 -30.83 31.83
N ARG A 349 -38.58 -31.56 30.81
CA ARG A 349 -37.31 -32.30 30.85
C ARG A 349 -36.09 -31.39 31.12
N ASN A 350 -36.21 -30.09 30.84
CA ASN A 350 -35.16 -29.09 31.01
C ASN A 350 -35.34 -28.27 32.30
N ALA A 351 -36.19 -28.71 33.24
CA ALA A 351 -36.29 -28.07 34.55
C ALA A 351 -35.04 -28.33 35.39
N GLN A 352 -34.69 -27.38 36.28
CA GLN A 352 -33.62 -27.51 37.28
C GLN A 352 -32.23 -27.78 36.68
N THR A 353 -31.89 -27.16 35.56
CA THR A 353 -30.54 -27.25 34.99
C THR A 353 -29.57 -26.37 35.78
N PHE A 354 -28.31 -26.81 35.84
CA PHE A 354 -27.21 -26.07 36.49
C PHE A 354 -26.52 -25.08 35.55
N GLY A 355 -26.79 -25.18 34.25
CA GLY A 355 -26.19 -24.35 33.22
C GLY A 355 -26.85 -24.59 31.88
N PHE A 356 -26.45 -23.80 30.90
CA PHE A 356 -26.90 -23.90 29.51
C PHE A 356 -25.71 -23.63 28.58
N ASP A 357 -25.81 -24.11 27.35
CA ASP A 357 -24.83 -23.80 26.30
C ASP A 357 -24.94 -22.33 25.90
N LEU A 358 -23.82 -21.60 25.81
CA LEU A 358 -23.75 -20.17 25.50
C LEU A 358 -24.44 -19.81 24.18
N SER A 359 -24.49 -20.75 23.22
CA SER A 359 -25.27 -20.61 21.97
C SER A 359 -26.76 -20.29 22.22
N SER A 360 -27.27 -20.62 23.41
CA SER A 360 -28.66 -20.39 23.80
C SER A 360 -28.97 -18.92 24.08
N LEU A 361 -27.97 -18.07 24.36
CA LEU A 361 -28.16 -16.63 24.52
C LEU A 361 -28.78 -16.00 23.27
N CYS A 362 -28.36 -16.44 22.08
CA CYS A 362 -28.90 -15.99 20.80
C CYS A 362 -30.38 -16.31 20.62
N LYS A 363 -30.93 -17.27 21.38
CA LYS A 363 -32.34 -17.71 21.31
C LYS A 363 -33.27 -16.89 22.19
N LEU A 364 -32.75 -16.06 23.10
CA LEU A 364 -33.58 -15.23 23.99
C LEU A 364 -34.44 -14.22 23.23
N LYS A 365 -33.98 -13.76 22.07
CA LYS A 365 -34.74 -12.87 21.18
C LYS A 365 -35.92 -13.58 20.50
N ASP A 366 -35.90 -14.90 20.41
CA ASP A 366 -36.92 -15.68 19.70
C ASP A 366 -38.11 -16.04 20.61
N ILE A 367 -37.91 -16.04 21.92
CA ILE A 367 -38.94 -16.33 22.91
C ILE A 367 -39.78 -15.07 23.13
N LYS A 368 -41.07 -15.11 22.81
CA LYS A 368 -41.98 -13.96 22.86
C LYS A 368 -43.00 -14.06 23.99
N SER A 369 -43.47 -12.90 24.45
CA SER A 369 -44.63 -12.77 25.33
C SER A 369 -45.92 -13.28 24.67
N ALA A 370 -46.95 -13.54 25.47
CA ALA A 370 -48.24 -14.05 24.98
C ALA A 370 -48.92 -13.12 23.96
N ASP A 371 -48.67 -11.81 24.06
CA ASP A 371 -49.16 -10.79 23.12
C ASP A 371 -48.21 -10.54 21.93
N GLN A 372 -47.10 -11.27 21.85
CA GLN A 372 -46.05 -11.20 20.82
C GLN A 372 -45.37 -9.84 20.65
N LYS A 373 -45.53 -8.91 21.60
CA LYS A 373 -44.97 -7.54 21.50
C LYS A 373 -43.56 -7.44 22.07
N THR A 374 -43.24 -8.24 23.07
CA THR A 374 -41.93 -8.22 23.76
C THR A 374 -41.28 -9.59 23.67
N THR A 375 -39.95 -9.61 23.74
CA THR A 375 -39.18 -10.87 23.79
C THR A 375 -38.62 -11.08 25.18
N LEU A 376 -38.18 -12.30 25.48
CA LEU A 376 -37.52 -12.61 26.74
C LEU A 376 -36.25 -11.77 26.92
N LEU A 377 -35.58 -11.42 25.83
CA LEU A 377 -34.44 -10.49 25.86
C LEU A 377 -34.87 -9.07 26.28
N HIS A 378 -35.97 -8.53 25.75
CA HIS A 378 -36.47 -7.21 26.18
C HIS A 378 -36.81 -7.22 27.67
N PHE A 379 -37.54 -8.24 28.13
CA PHE A 379 -37.87 -8.39 29.54
C PHE A 379 -36.62 -8.55 30.43
N LEU A 380 -35.59 -9.26 29.97
CA LEU A 380 -34.32 -9.38 30.68
C LEU A 380 -33.62 -8.02 30.82
N VAL A 381 -33.61 -7.21 29.77
CA VAL A 381 -33.04 -5.85 29.80
C VAL A 381 -33.82 -4.97 30.79
N ASP A 382 -35.16 -4.97 30.73
CA ASP A 382 -36.00 -4.21 31.67
C ASP A 382 -35.71 -4.59 33.14
N VAL A 383 -35.59 -5.89 33.42
CA VAL A 383 -35.25 -6.39 34.77
C VAL A 383 -33.84 -5.95 35.19
N CYS A 384 -32.88 -5.93 34.27
CA CYS A 384 -31.54 -5.43 34.55
C CYS A 384 -31.56 -3.92 34.83
N GLU A 385 -32.27 -3.12 34.02
CA GLU A 385 -32.40 -1.67 34.23
C GLU A 385 -33.04 -1.31 35.57
N GLU A 386 -34.09 -2.03 35.98
CA GLU A 386 -34.82 -1.73 37.22
C GLU A 386 -34.12 -2.25 38.48
N LYS A 387 -33.52 -3.45 38.42
CA LYS A 387 -33.08 -4.18 39.62
C LYS A 387 -31.59 -4.47 39.69
N HIS A 388 -30.90 -4.52 38.54
CA HIS A 388 -29.50 -4.92 38.43
C HIS A 388 -28.73 -4.05 37.42
N PRO A 389 -28.68 -2.72 37.60
CA PRO A 389 -28.08 -1.81 36.61
C PRO A 389 -26.57 -2.04 36.44
N ASP A 390 -25.92 -2.66 37.43
CA ASP A 390 -24.51 -3.08 37.36
C ASP A 390 -24.24 -4.15 36.30
N ILE A 391 -25.26 -4.91 35.89
CA ILE A 391 -25.12 -5.94 34.87
C ILE A 391 -25.00 -5.32 33.47
N LEU A 392 -25.65 -4.19 33.20
CA LEU A 392 -25.74 -3.59 31.85
C LEU A 392 -24.37 -3.15 31.29
N HIS A 393 -23.40 -2.88 32.17
CA HIS A 393 -22.04 -2.51 31.80
C HIS A 393 -21.18 -3.67 31.29
N PHE A 394 -21.71 -4.91 31.23
CA PHE A 394 -20.95 -6.05 30.72
C PHE A 394 -20.48 -5.88 29.27
N VAL A 395 -21.15 -5.04 28.48
CA VAL A 395 -20.74 -4.74 27.11
C VAL A 395 -19.41 -3.99 27.09
N ASP A 396 -19.17 -3.11 28.09
CA ASP A 396 -17.92 -2.38 28.25
C ASP A 396 -16.78 -3.31 28.69
N ASP A 397 -17.10 -4.34 29.49
CA ASP A 397 -16.15 -5.36 29.94
C ASP A 397 -15.67 -6.29 28.81
N LEU A 398 -16.37 -6.35 27.68
CA LEU A 398 -16.14 -7.29 26.56
C LEU A 398 -15.69 -6.57 25.27
N ALA A 399 -14.96 -5.46 25.41
CA ALA A 399 -14.61 -4.56 24.30
C ALA A 399 -13.85 -5.25 23.14
N HIS A 400 -13.08 -6.31 23.41
CA HIS A 400 -12.29 -7.00 22.37
C HIS A 400 -13.04 -8.14 21.69
N LEU A 401 -14.25 -8.49 22.15
CA LEU A 401 -14.99 -9.64 21.66
C LEU A 401 -15.42 -9.49 20.19
N ASP A 402 -15.81 -8.28 19.76
CA ASP A 402 -16.19 -8.01 18.36
C ASP A 402 -14.99 -8.15 17.40
N LYS A 403 -13.79 -7.72 17.83
CA LYS A 403 -12.55 -7.89 17.05
C LYS A 403 -12.19 -9.38 16.92
N ALA A 404 -12.14 -10.08 18.06
CA ALA A 404 -11.85 -11.51 18.09
C ALA A 404 -12.87 -12.34 17.28
N SER A 405 -14.14 -11.92 17.21
CA SER A 405 -15.18 -12.61 16.44
C SER A 405 -14.99 -12.50 14.93
N ARG A 406 -14.35 -11.45 14.41
CA ARG A 406 -14.09 -11.28 12.97
C ARG A 406 -12.85 -12.05 12.52
N GLU A 407 -11.88 -12.19 13.42
CA GLU A 407 -10.61 -12.87 13.17
C GLU A 407 -10.77 -14.39 12.95
N GLY A 408 -11.83 -15.00 13.50
CA GLY A 408 -12.10 -16.43 13.37
C GLY A 408 -12.65 -16.87 12.00
N ASP A 409 -13.24 -15.96 11.22
CA ASP A 409 -13.93 -16.29 9.96
C ASP A 409 -13.09 -16.02 8.70
N GLU A 410 -12.08 -15.14 8.76
CA GLU A 410 -11.40 -14.63 7.56
C GLU A 410 -9.97 -15.12 7.34
N THR A 411 -9.27 -15.64 8.36
CA THR A 411 -7.84 -15.93 8.21
C THR A 411 -7.45 -17.28 8.80
N GLY A 412 -6.88 -18.13 7.94
CA GLY A 412 -6.03 -19.25 8.33
C GLY A 412 -4.76 -18.77 9.02
N VAL A 413 -4.86 -17.94 10.07
CA VAL A 413 -3.73 -17.44 10.86
C VAL A 413 -2.89 -18.61 11.38
N MET A 414 -3.56 -19.68 11.83
CA MET A 414 -2.89 -20.93 12.22
C MET A 414 -2.22 -21.61 11.03
N ASP A 415 -2.83 -21.65 9.86
CA ASP A 415 -2.25 -22.28 8.67
C ASP A 415 -1.04 -21.48 8.13
N SER A 416 -1.16 -20.15 8.05
CA SER A 416 -0.08 -19.23 7.67
C SER A 416 1.08 -19.27 8.66
N LEU A 417 0.79 -19.36 9.96
CA LEU A 417 1.81 -19.45 11.02
C LEU A 417 2.45 -20.85 11.04
N LEU A 418 1.69 -21.92 10.81
CA LEU A 418 2.24 -23.26 10.60
C LEU A 418 3.11 -23.32 9.34
N GLU A 419 2.71 -22.71 8.23
CA GLU A 419 3.47 -22.68 6.98
C GLU A 419 4.78 -21.87 7.14
N ALA A 420 4.72 -20.72 7.81
CA ALA A 420 5.90 -19.92 8.15
C ALA A 420 6.86 -20.67 9.11
N LEU A 421 6.34 -21.39 10.11
CA LEU A 421 7.15 -22.19 11.02
C LEU A 421 7.70 -23.47 10.37
N GLN A 422 6.94 -24.13 9.50
CA GLN A 422 7.36 -25.32 8.76
C GLN A 422 8.45 -25.00 7.73
N SER A 423 8.30 -23.90 7.00
CA SER A 423 9.34 -23.41 6.08
C SER A 423 10.63 -23.07 6.83
N GLY A 424 10.55 -22.48 8.03
CA GLY A 424 11.69 -22.29 8.94
C GLY A 424 12.26 -23.61 9.52
N ALA A 425 11.42 -24.58 9.83
CA ALA A 425 11.82 -25.88 10.38
C ALA A 425 12.56 -26.78 9.37
N ALA A 426 12.32 -26.61 8.06
CA ALA A 426 13.08 -27.27 6.99
C ALA A 426 14.60 -26.96 7.05
N PHE A 427 14.99 -25.88 7.72
CA PHE A 427 16.40 -25.52 7.94
C PHE A 427 17.03 -26.19 9.17
N ARG A 428 16.23 -26.82 10.05
CA ARG A 428 16.65 -27.36 11.35
C ARG A 428 17.39 -28.71 11.24
N ASP A 429 17.22 -29.42 10.12
CA ASP A 429 17.51 -30.86 10.03
C ASP A 429 18.90 -31.24 9.47
N ARG A 430 19.85 -30.30 9.36
CA ARG A 430 21.25 -30.61 8.99
C ARG A 430 22.25 -30.12 10.01
N ARG A 431 22.08 -30.52 11.28
CA ARG A 431 23.10 -30.38 12.34
C ARG A 431 24.28 -31.31 12.07
N LYS A 432 25.26 -30.89 11.27
CA LYS A 432 26.63 -31.44 11.36
C LYS A 432 27.58 -30.32 11.77
N ARG A 433 27.87 -30.28 13.07
CA ARG A 433 28.84 -29.41 13.75
C ARG A 433 30.25 -29.68 13.19
N THR A 434 30.78 -28.75 12.39
CA THR A 434 32.23 -28.56 12.19
C THR A 434 32.48 -27.07 12.05
N PRO A 435 33.48 -26.47 12.73
CA PRO A 435 33.80 -25.06 12.56
C PRO A 435 34.48 -24.88 11.21
N LYS A 436 33.93 -24.01 10.37
CA LYS A 436 34.38 -23.84 8.97
C LYS A 436 34.56 -22.36 8.61
N PRO A 437 35.49 -22.05 7.68
CA PRO A 437 35.96 -20.69 7.43
C PRO A 437 34.89 -19.76 6.85
N LYS A 438 35.11 -18.45 6.97
CA LYS A 438 34.22 -17.36 6.51
C LYS A 438 33.68 -17.64 5.11
N GLY A 439 32.36 -17.82 4.98
CA GLY A 439 31.66 -18.04 3.71
C GLY A 439 30.60 -19.15 3.71
N GLU A 440 30.50 -19.99 4.73
CA GLU A 440 29.43 -21.00 4.83
C GLU A 440 28.21 -20.46 5.59
N PHE A 441 27.07 -20.34 4.88
CA PHE A 441 25.76 -20.02 5.43
C PHE A 441 25.36 -21.08 6.46
N CYS A 442 25.24 -20.68 7.72
CA CYS A 442 24.56 -21.50 8.71
C CYS A 442 23.26 -20.79 9.07
N ALA A 443 22.11 -21.44 8.81
CA ALA A 443 20.81 -20.96 9.28
C ALA A 443 20.78 -20.73 10.80
N CYS A 444 21.73 -21.32 11.55
CA CYS A 444 21.94 -21.05 12.97
C CYS A 444 22.33 -19.59 13.30
N VAL A 445 22.90 -18.83 12.36
CA VAL A 445 23.21 -17.40 12.57
C VAL A 445 21.93 -16.54 12.55
N PHE A 446 20.87 -17.02 11.89
CA PHE A 446 19.59 -16.31 11.78
C PHE A 446 18.70 -16.48 13.02
N LEU A 447 18.75 -17.66 13.66
CA LEU A 447 17.90 -17.99 14.80
C LEU A 447 18.54 -17.66 16.16
N GLY A 448 19.80 -17.21 16.18
CA GLY A 448 20.55 -16.92 17.41
C GLY A 448 19.98 -15.77 18.25
N ASN A 449 19.28 -14.82 17.61
CA ASN A 449 18.61 -13.71 18.31
C ASN A 449 17.12 -13.97 18.60
N ASN A 450 16.52 -15.02 18.00
CA ASN A 450 15.10 -15.34 18.19
C ASN A 450 14.86 -16.33 19.34
N HIS A 451 15.94 -16.86 19.92
CA HIS A 451 15.90 -17.48 21.25
C HIS A 451 16.18 -16.42 22.32
N ARG A 452 15.22 -15.51 22.54
CA ARG A 452 15.00 -15.05 23.91
C ARG A 452 14.36 -16.23 24.64
N GLU A 453 15.22 -17.07 25.19
CA GLU A 453 14.85 -17.93 26.31
C GLU A 453 14.15 -17.05 27.37
N GLU A 454 12.96 -17.50 27.76
CA GLU A 454 12.38 -17.30 29.09
C GLU A 454 12.19 -15.84 29.55
N GLN A 455 11.01 -15.26 29.27
CA GLN A 455 10.36 -14.27 30.16
C GLN A 455 8.92 -13.92 29.73
N PHE A 456 8.07 -14.93 29.60
CA PHE A 456 6.60 -14.84 29.68
C PHE A 456 6.21 -16.20 30.26
N LEU A 457 5.90 -16.43 31.53
CA LEU A 457 5.07 -15.75 32.53
C LEU A 457 5.49 -16.33 33.92
N PRO A 458 4.87 -15.90 35.02
CA PRO A 458 4.12 -16.90 35.81
C PRO A 458 2.62 -16.83 35.56
#